data_AF-A0A3Q8YDS4-F1
#
_entry.id   AF-A0A3Q8YDS4-F1
#
_cell.length_a   1.000
_cell.length_b   1.000
_cell.length_c   1.000
_cell.angle_alpha   90.00
_cell.angle_beta   90.00
_cell.angle_gamma   90.00
#
_symmetry.space_group_name_H-M   'P 1'
#
loop_
_entity.id
_entity.type
_entity.pdbx_description
1 polymer ?
#
loop_
_entity_poly.entity_id
_entity_poly.type
_entity_poly.pdbx_seq_one_letter_code
_entity_poly.pdbx_strand_id
1 'polypeptide(L)'
;MDLSALIREQIERDRRRGFKVDFESDATREEQLMRDLVGLFGEVGEFSNLLKKVMLARTTAGYAGPTLGNAAPALREELADAAIYIFRLVTILGGDLEQEILAKIGRNDERYRSLDR
;
A
#
# COMPACT_ATOMS: atom_id res chain seq x y z
N MET A 1 -0.38 -18.68 -0.04
CA MET A 1 0.42 -17.45 0.02
C MET A 1 0.31 -16.99 1.46
N ASP A 2 1.40 -16.73 2.16
CA ASP A 2 1.33 -16.38 3.60
C ASP A 2 1.56 -14.87 3.76
N LEU A 3 0.59 -14.09 3.27
CA LEU A 3 0.61 -12.63 3.36
C LEU A 3 0.58 -12.21 4.84
N SER A 4 -0.18 -12.93 5.66
CA SER A 4 -0.21 -12.69 7.11
C SER A 4 1.18 -12.86 7.74
N ALA A 5 2.01 -13.84 7.33
CA ALA A 5 3.39 -13.94 7.81
C ALA A 5 4.27 -12.79 7.33
N LEU A 6 4.17 -12.38 6.07
CA LEU A 6 4.90 -11.22 5.56
C LEU A 6 4.59 -9.95 6.36
N ILE A 7 3.31 -9.70 6.63
CA ILE A 7 2.85 -8.57 7.45
C ILE A 7 3.43 -8.66 8.86
N ARG A 8 3.32 -9.82 9.52
CA ARG A 8 3.90 -10.02 10.86
C ARG A 8 5.39 -9.75 10.89
N GLU A 9 6.13 -10.22 9.89
CA GLU A 9 7.58 -9.98 9.77
C GLU A 9 7.91 -8.49 9.62
N GLN A 10 7.17 -7.78 8.75
CA GLN A 10 7.33 -6.34 8.55
C GLN A 10 7.06 -5.57 9.85
N ILE A 11 5.96 -5.87 10.55
CA ILE A 11 5.60 -5.20 11.81
C ILE A 11 6.65 -5.45 12.90
N GLU A 12 7.22 -6.66 12.96
CA GLU A 12 8.28 -6.96 13.91
C GLU A 12 9.59 -6.22 13.58
N ARG A 13 9.88 -6.00 12.30
CA ARG A 13 11.00 -5.13 11.88
C ARG A 13 10.73 -3.67 12.28
N ASP A 14 9.51 -3.19 12.12
CA ASP A 14 9.10 -1.84 12.52
C ASP A 14 9.24 -1.64 14.03
N ARG A 15 8.73 -2.58 14.82
CA ARG A 15 8.85 -2.59 16.29
C ARG A 15 10.31 -2.52 16.73
N ARG A 16 11.17 -3.36 16.16
CA ARG A 16 12.63 -3.37 16.48
C ARG A 16 13.34 -2.08 16.09
N ARG A 17 12.84 -1.36 15.08
CA ARG A 17 13.39 -0.06 14.64
C ARG A 17 12.82 1.12 15.44
N GLY A 18 11.91 0.88 16.37
CA GLY A 18 11.31 1.93 17.21
C GLY A 18 10.12 2.65 16.57
N PHE A 19 9.58 2.13 15.45
CA PHE A 19 8.33 2.65 14.92
C PHE A 19 7.17 2.22 15.82
N LYS A 20 6.24 3.15 16.08
CA LYS A 20 5.05 2.87 16.89
C LYS A 20 4.10 1.93 16.14
N VAL A 21 3.84 0.78 16.75
CA VAL A 21 2.86 -0.23 16.29
C VAL A 21 2.00 -0.78 17.43
N ASP A 22 2.34 -0.47 18.68
CA ASP A 22 1.60 -0.80 19.89
C ASP A 22 1.20 0.51 20.59
N PHE A 23 -0.03 0.59 21.13
CA PHE A 23 -0.62 1.84 21.64
C PHE A 23 -1.33 1.62 22.99
N GLU A 24 -1.21 2.61 23.88
CA GLU A 24 -1.80 2.57 25.23
C GLU A 24 -3.22 3.13 25.27
N SER A 25 -3.65 3.87 24.24
CA SER A 25 -4.98 4.47 24.13
C SER A 25 -5.43 4.62 22.68
N ASP A 26 -6.75 4.64 22.47
CA ASP A 26 -7.33 4.88 21.15
C ASP A 26 -6.91 6.24 20.57
N ALA A 27 -6.75 7.28 21.39
CA ALA A 27 -6.27 8.58 20.91
C ALA A 27 -4.88 8.48 20.25
N THR A 28 -3.93 7.77 20.88
CA THR A 28 -2.58 7.59 20.29
C THR A 28 -2.59 6.69 19.05
N ARG A 29 -3.55 5.76 18.99
CA ARG A 29 -3.78 4.87 17.85
C ARG A 29 -4.34 5.64 16.66
N GLU A 30 -5.34 6.48 16.87
CA GLU A 30 -5.93 7.38 15.87
C GLU A 30 -4.89 8.33 15.28
N GLU A 31 -4.05 8.93 16.12
CA GLU A 31 -2.95 9.77 15.66
C GLU A 31 -1.98 9.02 14.74
N GLN A 32 -1.63 7.77 15.08
CA GLN A 32 -0.73 6.99 14.24
C GLN A 32 -1.41 6.52 12.94
N LEU A 33 -2.70 6.17 12.98
CA LEU A 33 -3.47 5.88 11.77
C LEU A 33 -3.46 7.08 10.81
N MET A 34 -3.62 8.30 11.33
CA MET A 34 -3.54 9.51 10.51
C MET A 34 -2.14 9.71 9.92
N ARG A 35 -1.07 9.46 10.68
CA ARG A 35 0.31 9.56 10.17
C ARG A 35 0.60 8.53 9.08
N ASP A 36 0.18 7.28 9.30
CA ASP A 36 0.39 6.19 8.34
C ASP A 36 -0.47 6.39 7.08
N LEU A 37 -1.67 6.98 7.21
CA LEU A 37 -2.49 7.37 6.07
C LEU A 37 -1.83 8.47 5.24
N VAL A 38 -1.25 9.49 5.88
CA VAL A 38 -0.49 10.53 5.18
C VAL A 38 0.72 9.92 4.47
N GLY A 39 1.45 9.01 5.13
CA GLY A 39 2.55 8.26 4.52
C GLY A 39 2.11 7.48 3.27
N LEU A 40 1.03 6.70 3.36
CA LEU A 40 0.44 5.99 2.23
C LEU A 40 0.18 6.91 1.03
N PHE A 41 -0.44 8.08 1.27
CA PHE A 41 -0.70 9.03 0.19
C PHE A 41 0.55 9.73 -0.32
N GLY A 42 1.61 9.83 0.50
CA GLY A 42 2.95 10.21 0.07
C GLY A 42 3.46 9.28 -1.03
N GLU A 43 3.55 7.98 -0.74
CA GLU A 43 4.06 6.97 -1.69
C GLU A 43 3.18 6.84 -2.95
N VAL A 44 1.85 6.92 -2.79
CA VAL A 44 0.94 6.98 -3.94
C VAL A 44 1.16 8.25 -4.78
N GLY A 45 1.50 9.36 -4.14
CA GLY A 45 1.88 10.61 -4.79
C GLY A 45 3.19 10.49 -5.57
N GLU A 46 4.20 9.84 -5.01
CA GLU A 46 5.48 9.55 -5.65
C GLU A 46 5.29 8.66 -6.89
N PHE A 47 4.54 7.56 -6.74
CA PHE A 47 4.12 6.69 -7.85
C PHE A 47 3.43 7.49 -8.96
N SER A 48 2.44 8.31 -8.58
CA SER A 48 1.65 9.12 -9.51
C SER A 48 2.53 10.14 -10.25
N ASN A 49 3.46 10.77 -9.55
CA ASN A 49 4.38 11.74 -10.13
C ASN A 49 5.33 11.08 -11.13
N LEU A 50 5.87 9.90 -10.80
CA LEU A 50 6.76 9.16 -11.69
C LEU A 50 6.02 8.70 -12.95
N LEU A 51 4.82 8.13 -12.81
CA LEU A 51 4.00 7.71 -13.94
C LEU A 51 3.58 8.89 -14.83
N LYS A 52 3.27 10.05 -14.23
CA LYS A 52 3.02 11.30 -14.96
C LYS A 52 4.22 11.69 -15.83
N LYS A 53 5.46 11.63 -15.29
CA LYS A 53 6.68 11.93 -16.06
C LYS A 53 6.88 10.98 -17.23
N VAL A 54 6.57 9.69 -17.05
CA VAL A 54 6.57 8.70 -18.14
C VAL A 54 5.57 9.07 -19.23
N MET A 55 4.36 9.46 -18.84
CA MET A 55 3.33 9.87 -19.80
C MET A 55 3.73 11.13 -20.58
N LEU A 56 4.24 12.15 -19.89
CA LEU A 56 4.71 13.40 -20.51
C LEU A 56 5.84 13.16 -21.52
N ALA A 57 6.75 12.21 -21.25
CA ALA A 57 7.81 11.82 -22.19
C ALA A 57 7.27 11.34 -23.54
N ARG A 58 6.06 10.77 -23.56
CA ARG A 58 5.41 10.25 -24.76
C ARG A 58 4.46 11.25 -25.41
N THR A 59 3.84 12.14 -24.63
CA THR A 59 2.75 13.00 -25.10
C THR A 59 3.14 14.46 -25.32
N THR A 60 4.31 14.89 -24.82
CA THR A 60 4.72 16.29 -24.86
C THR A 60 6.02 16.45 -25.65
N ALA A 61 5.92 17.11 -26.80
CA ALA A 61 7.08 17.39 -27.66
C ALA A 61 8.16 18.17 -26.88
N GLY A 62 9.39 17.67 -26.93
CA GLY A 62 10.55 18.29 -26.25
C GLY A 62 10.65 17.99 -24.75
N TYR A 63 9.72 17.25 -24.15
CA TYR A 63 9.86 16.84 -22.75
C TYR A 63 10.79 15.62 -22.61
N ALA A 64 11.94 15.82 -21.96
CA ALA A 64 12.90 14.77 -21.68
C ALA A 64 12.55 14.02 -20.38
N GLY A 65 11.64 13.05 -20.48
CA GLY A 65 11.24 12.19 -19.36
C GLY A 65 11.69 10.73 -19.52
N PRO A 66 11.53 9.90 -18.47
CA PRO A 66 11.89 8.49 -18.51
C PRO A 66 10.90 7.69 -19.38
N THR A 67 11.38 6.58 -19.95
CA THR A 67 10.50 5.54 -20.50
C THR A 67 9.87 4.74 -19.36
N LEU A 68 8.78 4.03 -19.64
CA LEU A 68 8.17 3.12 -18.65
C LEU A 68 9.17 2.05 -18.18
N GLY A 69 9.98 1.50 -19.09
CA GLY A 69 10.99 0.50 -18.74
C GLY A 69 12.02 1.02 -17.74
N ASN A 70 12.47 2.27 -17.90
CA ASN A 70 13.41 2.90 -16.98
C ASN A 70 12.77 3.26 -15.65
N ALA A 71 11.49 3.63 -15.63
CA ALA A 71 10.76 4.01 -14.43
C ALA A 71 10.19 2.81 -13.65
N ALA A 72 10.02 1.65 -14.28
CA ALA A 72 9.36 0.48 -13.70
C ALA A 72 9.96 -0.02 -12.37
N PRO A 73 11.30 -0.04 -12.17
CA PRO A 73 11.86 -0.42 -10.87
C PRO A 73 11.39 0.49 -9.75
N ALA A 74 11.50 1.81 -9.91
CA ALA A 74 11.04 2.78 -8.92
C ALA A 74 9.52 2.72 -8.73
N LEU A 75 8.72 2.62 -9.80
CA LEU A 75 7.27 2.44 -9.68
C LEU A 75 6.88 1.21 -8.84
N ARG A 76 7.65 0.11 -8.90
CA ARG A 76 7.40 -1.08 -8.07
C ARG A 76 7.82 -0.87 -6.62
N GLU A 77 8.85 -0.07 -6.39
CA GLU A 77 9.30 0.34 -5.05
C GLU A 77 8.21 1.16 -4.37
N GLU A 78 7.66 2.20 -5.04
CA GLU A 78 6.55 3.00 -4.48
C GLU A 78 5.31 2.16 -4.15
N LEU A 79 5.03 1.12 -4.94
CA LEU A 79 3.93 0.18 -4.65
C LEU A 79 4.23 -0.69 -3.43
N ALA A 80 5.49 -1.08 -3.22
CA ALA A 80 5.91 -1.83 -2.04
C ALA A 80 5.84 -0.94 -0.79
N ASP A 81 6.26 0.32 -0.89
CA ASP A 81 6.20 1.29 0.21
C ASP A 81 4.74 1.60 0.59
N ALA A 82 3.88 1.83 -0.40
CA ALA A 82 2.43 1.94 -0.18
C ALA A 82 1.85 0.68 0.51
N ALA A 83 2.28 -0.52 0.10
CA ALA A 83 1.83 -1.76 0.72
C ALA A 83 2.26 -1.87 2.20
N ILE A 84 3.49 -1.43 2.54
CA ILE A 84 3.95 -1.39 3.93
C ILE A 84 3.04 -0.51 4.78
N TYR A 85 2.62 0.66 4.28
CA TYR A 85 1.66 1.49 5.00
C TYR A 85 0.29 0.82 5.16
N ILE A 86 -0.21 0.08 4.15
CA ILE A 86 -1.45 -0.69 4.27
C ILE A 86 -1.32 -1.78 5.35
N PHE A 87 -0.16 -2.47 5.41
CA PHE A 87 0.13 -3.49 6.42
C PHE A 87 0.15 -2.90 7.83
N ARG A 88 0.69 -1.70 7.98
CA ARG A 88 0.65 -0.97 9.24
C ARG A 88 -0.77 -0.59 9.62
N LEU A 89 -1.53 0.03 8.73
CA LEU A 89 -2.91 0.46 8.99
C LEU A 89 -3.81 -0.70 9.46
N VAL A 90 -3.80 -1.84 8.76
CA VAL A 90 -4.61 -3.00 9.14
C VAL A 90 -4.16 -3.61 10.47
N THR A 91 -2.85 -3.65 10.73
CA THR A 91 -2.30 -4.14 12.00
C THR A 91 -2.70 -3.24 13.16
N ILE A 92 -2.58 -1.91 12.97
CA ILE A 92 -2.99 -0.93 13.97
C ILE A 92 -4.49 -1.09 14.23
N LEU A 93 -5.32 -1.35 13.22
CA LEU A 93 -6.75 -1.64 13.37
C LEU A 93 -7.06 -3.01 14.01
N GLY A 94 -6.06 -3.86 14.24
CA GLY A 94 -6.20 -5.18 14.84
C GLY A 94 -6.74 -6.24 13.89
N GLY A 95 -6.63 -6.02 12.58
CA GLY A 95 -7.12 -6.92 11.54
C GLY A 95 -6.04 -7.84 10.97
N ASP A 96 -6.49 -8.84 10.21
CA ASP A 96 -5.66 -9.69 9.35
C ASP A 96 -6.05 -9.45 7.89
N LEU A 97 -5.21 -8.73 7.14
CA LEU A 97 -5.51 -8.33 5.76
C LEU A 97 -5.74 -9.50 4.83
N GLU A 98 -5.06 -10.63 5.02
CA GLU A 98 -5.27 -11.81 4.18
C GLU A 98 -6.70 -12.33 4.37
N GLN A 99 -7.13 -12.46 5.63
CA GLN A 99 -8.49 -12.92 5.95
C GLN A 99 -9.54 -11.92 5.45
N GLU A 100 -9.30 -10.62 5.58
CA GLU A 100 -10.19 -9.57 5.07
C GLU A 100 -10.32 -9.62 3.53
N ILE A 101 -9.21 -9.84 2.82
CA ILE A 101 -9.20 -10.03 1.37
C ILE A 101 -9.98 -11.29 0.98
N LEU A 102 -9.73 -12.42 1.63
CA LEU A 102 -10.43 -13.68 1.37
C LEU A 102 -11.95 -13.54 1.60
N ALA A 103 -12.35 -12.92 2.70
CA ALA A 103 -13.76 -12.63 2.99
C ALA A 103 -14.38 -11.66 1.97
N LYS A 104 -13.60 -10.70 1.46
CA LYS A 104 -14.06 -9.78 0.40
C LYS A 104 -14.22 -10.49 -0.94
N ILE A 105 -13.31 -11.39 -1.30
CA ILE A 105 -13.41 -12.21 -2.51
C ILE A 105 -14.69 -13.04 -2.48
N GLY A 106 -14.96 -13.79 -1.40
CA GLY A 106 -16.18 -14.60 -1.30
C GLY A 106 -17.48 -13.78 -1.44
N ARG A 107 -17.55 -12.60 -0.80
CA ARG A 107 -18.69 -11.67 -0.97
C ARG A 107 -18.81 -11.15 -2.40
N ASN A 108 -17.69 -10.93 -3.09
CA ASN A 108 -17.70 -10.49 -4.48
C ASN A 108 -18.15 -11.63 -5.41
N ASP A 109 -17.72 -12.87 -5.17
CA ASP A 109 -18.15 -14.04 -5.94
C ASP A 109 -19.67 -14.23 -5.85
N GLU A 110 -20.25 -14.09 -4.66
CA GLU A 110 -21.70 -14.11 -4.49
C GLU A 110 -22.40 -12.97 -5.24
N ARG A 111 -21.82 -11.76 -5.18
CA ARG A 111 -22.37 -10.56 -5.84
C ARG A 111 -22.32 -10.66 -7.37
N TYR A 112 -21.27 -11.25 -7.91
CA TYR A 112 -20.99 -11.28 -9.34
C TYR A 112 -21.25 -12.65 -9.99
N ARG A 113 -21.80 -13.61 -9.24
CA ARG A 113 -22.16 -14.96 -9.73
C ARG A 113 -22.96 -14.97 -11.04
N SER A 114 -23.77 -13.94 -11.29
CA SER A 114 -24.54 -13.81 -12.53
C SER A 114 -23.71 -13.51 -13.78
N LEU A 115 -22.43 -13.16 -13.61
CA LEU A 115 -21.48 -12.89 -14.68
C LEU A 115 -20.60 -14.09 -15.02
N ASP A 116 -20.65 -15.16 -14.21
CA ASP A 116 -19.93 -16.40 -14.47
C ASP A 116 -20.51 -17.07 -15.72
N ARG A 117 -19.63 -17.40 -16.67
CA ARG A 117 -19.99 -18.07 -17.94
C ARG A 117 -19.89 -19.58 -17.81
#